data_AF-A0A6L2QAL8-F1
#
_entry.id   AF-A0A6L2QAL8-F1
#
_cell.length_a   1.000
_cell.length_b   1.000
_cell.length_c   1.000
_cell.angle_alpha   90.00
_cell.angle_beta   90.00
_cell.angle_gamma   90.00
#
_symmetry.space_group_name_H-M   'P 1'
#
loop_
_entity.id
_entity.type
_entity.pdbx_description
1 polymer ?
#
loop_
_entity_poly.entity_id
_entity_poly.type
_entity_poly.pdbx_seq_one_letter_code
_entity_poly.pdbx_strand_id
1 'polypeptide(L)' 'MLGRVLLLLAPVLVYGAVPPQLGPLVHVEQGALRGKYLTSAGGRIFAAFQGIPYARPPTGKHRFKV' A
#
# COMPACT_ATOMS: atom_id res chain seq x y z
N MET A 1 20.57 10.43 37.10
CA MET A 1 20.22 11.34 35.99
C MET A 1 19.91 10.59 34.69
N LEU A 2 20.69 9.58 34.26
CA LEU A 2 20.42 8.81 33.02
C LEU A 2 19.08 8.04 33.01
N GLY A 3 18.69 7.41 34.13
CA GLY A 3 17.49 6.55 34.17
C GLY A 3 16.17 7.28 33.88
N ARG A 4 16.06 8.56 34.28
CA ARG A 4 14.87 9.40 34.01
C ARG A 4 14.82 9.88 32.56
N VAL A 5 15.98 10.13 31.95
CA VAL A 5 16.08 10.50 30.52
C VAL A 5 15.67 9.32 29.64
N LEU A 6 16.10 8.10 29.99
CA LEU A 6 15.71 6.88 29.27
C LEU A 6 14.19 6.59 29.38
N LEU A 7 13.61 6.82 30.56
CA LEU A 7 12.18 6.62 30.83
C LEU A 7 11.28 7.63 30.08
N LEU A 8 11.77 8.85 29.86
CA LEU A 8 11.08 9.88 29.09
C LEU A 8 11.26 9.71 27.56
N LEU A 9 12.33 9.05 27.09
CA LEU A 9 12.57 8.76 25.67
C LEU A 9 11.86 7.49 25.16
N ALA A 10 11.59 6.51 26.04
CA ALA A 10 10.89 5.28 25.67
C ALA A 10 9.51 5.50 25.01
N PRO A 11 8.60 6.36 25.52
CA PRO A 11 7.32 6.60 24.86
C PRO A 11 7.44 7.36 23.53
N VAL A 12 8.50 8.16 23.33
CA VAL A 12 8.78 8.86 22.05
C VAL A 12 9.20 7.87 20.97
N LEU A 13 10.03 6.88 21.32
CA LEU A 13 10.45 5.81 20.40
C LEU A 13 9.29 4.89 20.01
N VAL A 14 8.34 4.64 20.91
CA VAL A 14 7.15 3.82 20.62
C VAL A 14 6.14 4.58 19.75
N TYR A 15 5.97 5.89 19.95
CA TYR A 15 5.07 6.72 19.12
C TYR A 15 5.59 7.00 17.70
N GLY A 16 6.91 6.88 17.47
CA GLY A 16 7.53 7.10 16.16
C GLY A 16 7.27 6.00 15.13
N ALA A 17 6.79 4.83 15.56
CA ALA A 17 6.42 3.74 14.68
C ALA A 17 5.02 3.99 14.09
N VAL A 18 4.94 4.84 13.06
CA VAL A 18 3.74 4.94 12.23
C VAL A 18 3.58 3.58 11.53
N PRO A 19 2.55 2.77 11.84
CA PRO A 19 2.34 1.53 11.12
C PRO A 19 2.18 1.86 9.64
N PRO A 20 2.76 1.08 8.73
CA PRO A 20 2.58 1.33 7.30
C PRO A 20 1.09 1.40 7.03
N GLN A 21 0.64 2.48 6.40
CA GLN A 21 -0.76 2.68 6.01
C GLN A 21 -1.09 1.61 4.97
N LEU A 22 -1.51 0.47 5.48
CA LEU A 22 -1.79 -0.74 4.73
C LEU A 22 -3.07 -0.48 3.94
N GLY A 23 -2.93 -0.14 2.65
CA GLY A 23 -4.06 0.10 1.74
C GLY A 23 -4.97 -1.12 1.57
N PRO A 24 -6.14 -0.97 0.92
CA PRO A 24 -7.16 -2.01 0.85
C PRO A 24 -6.64 -3.28 0.16
N LEU A 25 -7.02 -4.44 0.71
CA LEU A 25 -6.73 -5.76 0.15
C LEU A 25 -8.04 -6.39 -0.34
N VAL A 26 -8.08 -6.79 -1.61
CA VAL A 26 -9.25 -7.47 -2.22
C VAL A 26 -8.80 -8.73 -2.92
N HIS A 27 -9.71 -9.70 -3.06
CA HIS A 27 -9.45 -10.95 -3.78
C HIS A 27 -10.26 -10.97 -5.08
N VAL A 28 -9.59 -11.34 -6.17
CA VAL A 28 -10.19 -11.62 -7.48
C VAL A 28 -9.77 -13.02 -7.91
N GLU A 29 -10.30 -13.51 -9.04
CA GLU A 29 -9.99 -14.86 -9.55
C GLU A 29 -8.49 -15.11 -9.75
N GLN A 30 -7.75 -14.07 -10.15
CA GLN A 30 -6.31 -14.11 -10.40
C GLN A 30 -5.44 -13.98 -9.13
N GLY A 31 -6.05 -13.69 -7.97
CA GLY A 31 -5.34 -13.58 -6.68
C GLY A 31 -5.67 -12.32 -5.88
N ALA A 32 -4.82 -12.02 -4.89
CA ALA A 32 -4.99 -10.87 -4.00
C ALA A 32 -4.39 -9.59 -4.61
N LEU A 33 -5.15 -8.50 -4.55
CA LEU A 33 -4.75 -7.17 -5.03
C LEU A 33 -4.66 -6.21 -3.86
N ARG A 34 -3.51 -5.53 -3.73
CA ARG A 34 -3.30 -4.47 -2.75
C ARG A 34 -3.35 -3.10 -3.40
N GLY A 35 -4.35 -2.32 -3.03
CA GLY A 35 -4.54 -0.95 -3.49
C GLY A 35 -3.99 0.09 -2.52
N LYS A 36 -4.35 1.35 -2.77
CA LYS A 36 -4.09 2.50 -1.89
C LYS A 36 -5.39 3.27 -1.65
N TYR A 37 -5.50 3.97 -0.52
CA TYR A 37 -6.49 5.02 -0.37
C TYR A 37 -5.93 6.32 -0.93
N LEU A 38 -6.66 6.95 -1.84
CA LEU A 38 -6.30 8.25 -2.43
C LEU A 38 -7.41 9.26 -2.16
N THR A 39 -7.06 10.54 -2.23
CA THR A 39 -8.00 11.66 -2.08
C THR A 39 -8.25 12.27 -3.45
N SER A 40 -9.53 12.37 -3.84
CA SER A 40 -9.94 13.08 -5.04
C SER A 40 -9.75 14.60 -4.88
N ALA A 41 -9.81 15.35 -5.99
CA ALA A 41 -9.72 16.82 -5.95
C ALA A 41 -10.80 17.46 -5.05
N GLY A 42 -11.97 16.84 -4.92
CA GLY A 42 -13.05 17.28 -4.04
C GLY A 42 -12.95 16.75 -2.60
N GLY A 43 -11.82 16.17 -2.19
CA GLY A 43 -11.60 15.69 -0.83
C GLY A 43 -12.17 14.31 -0.51
N ARG A 44 -12.93 13.67 -1.42
CA ARG A 44 -13.43 12.30 -1.20
C ARG A 44 -12.27 11.30 -1.22
N ILE A 45 -12.18 10.47 -0.19
CA ILE A 45 -11.26 9.34 -0.11
C ILE A 45 -11.86 8.14 -0.87
N PHE A 46 -11.04 7.46 -1.66
CA PHE A 46 -11.45 6.26 -2.41
C PHE A 46 -10.32 5.22 -2.48
N ALA A 47 -10.70 3.96 -2.66
CA ALA A 47 -9.77 2.87 -2.91
C ALA A 47 -9.33 2.87 -4.39
N ALA A 48 -8.03 2.93 -4.64
CA ALA A 48 -7.43 2.92 -5.96
C ALA A 48 -6.59 1.66 -6.15
N PHE A 49 -6.89 0.90 -7.21
CA PHE A 49 -6.10 -0.24 -7.66
C PHE A 49 -5.63 0.05 -9.09
N GLN A 50 -4.32 0.17 -9.28
CA GLN A 50 -3.71 0.63 -10.53
C GLN A 50 -2.72 -0.42 -11.04
N GLY A 51 -2.56 -0.50 -12.37
CA GLY A 51 -1.59 -1.42 -12.98
C GLY A 51 -1.93 -2.90 -12.86
N ILE A 52 -3.21 -3.26 -12.63
CA ILE A 52 -3.63 -4.65 -12.54
C ILE A 52 -3.52 -5.31 -13.93
N PRO A 53 -2.71 -6.36 -14.09
CA PRO A 53 -2.61 -7.07 -15.37
C PRO A 53 -3.90 -7.84 -15.63
N TYR A 54 -4.51 -7.60 -16.79
CA TYR A 54 -5.72 -8.31 -17.25
C TYR A 54 -5.43 -9.40 -18.30
N ALA A 55 -4.21 -9.41 -18.82
CA ALA A 55 -3.76 -10.36 -19.84
C ALA A 55 -2.28 -10.68 -19.64
N ARG A 56 -1.80 -11.73 -20.32
CA ARG A 56 -0.36 -12.00 -20.39
C ARG A 56 0.33 -10.88 -21.18
N PRO A 57 1.55 -10.46 -20.80
CA PRO A 57 2.29 -9.45 -21.55
C PRO A 57 2.41 -9.82 -23.04
N PRO A 58 2.17 -8.87 -23.97
CA PRO A 58 2.20 -9.12 -25.42
C PRO A 58 3.65 -9.14 -25.96
N THR A 59 4.53 -9.89 -25.31
CA THR A 59 5.96 -9.99 -25.63
C THR A 59 6.32 -11.37 -26.18
N GLY A 60 7.48 -11.47 -26.85
CA GLY A 60 7.96 -12.73 -27.43
C GLY A 60 6.94 -13.38 -28.36
N LYS A 61 6.60 -14.66 -28.09
CA LYS A 61 5.60 -15.42 -28.86
C LYS A 61 4.17 -14.85 -28.78
N HIS A 62 3.91 -13.89 -27.90
CA HIS A 62 2.63 -13.20 -27.77
C HIS A 62 2.59 -11.88 -28.52
N ARG A 63 3.72 -11.41 -29.06
CA ARG A 63 3.77 -10.19 -29.87
C ARG A 63 2.98 -10.42 -31.16
N PHE A 64 2.12 -9.47 -31.50
CA PHE A 64 1.28 -9.50 -32.71
C PHE A 64 0.28 -10.67 -32.79
N LYS A 65 -0.03 -11.33 -31.68
CA LYS A 65 -1.14 -12.30 -31.63
C LYS A 65 -2.44 -11.56 -31.40
N VAL A 66 -3.42 -11.86 -32.26
CA VAL A 66 -4.78 -11.33 -32.25
C VAL A 66 -5.69 -12.31 -31.54
#